data_AF-A0A2E5B6I7-F1
#
_entry.id   AF-A0A2E5B6I7-F1
#
_cell.length_a   1.000
_cell.length_b   1.000
_cell.length_c   1.000
_cell.angle_alpha   90.00
_cell.angle_beta   90.00
_cell.angle_gamma   90.00
#
_symmetry.space_group_name_H-M   'P 1'
#
loop_
_entity.id
_entity.type
_entity.pdbx_description
1 polymer ?
#
loop_
_entity_poly.entity_id
_entity_poly.type
_entity_poly.pdbx_seq_one_letter_code
_entity_poly.pdbx_strand_id
1 'polypeptide(L)'
;MRRALLLSLIILLSQPFVSATDISDDSEEASSGTLSGNYTVTNGATWTVSGDYEIAENTAIVIEEGATMVVSGSMDAVAPPKLNLAGTANVLVPVGNLGDSGVLRIDFADEILYGIDIEINNETSVNWTGTQFDWNGDLDVENITVNITTHPFQITSISSITLSAQGTTPVLLEAEQMSGNGTSLVIPDRNNAWSIDVQGSLIVTGSIFGAGITCSGTCTLNGAQMTSTGPIEVMGSISVTDSTLSGGISDEDIIVWDDASVTWTNSTGTGGVTDNWVNILTTRTIGIENGYVVFYGYDMGYDSISTSPLGDNNTFEPANMGDNVIEIALDERDRMIRWQDGDGIVHEESASGLVVLSTPWGDYEHQIPDLPKVNHFDVSLDLPSLSFDSLVESDDENNV
;
A
#
# COMPACT_ATOMS: atom_id res chain seq x y z
N MET A 1 32.33 -1.16 22.32
CA MET A 1 30.86 -1.30 22.45
C MET A 1 30.24 -0.38 23.52
N ARG A 2 30.84 -0.13 24.69
CA ARG A 2 30.23 0.72 25.74
C ARG A 2 30.11 2.24 25.46
N ARG A 3 30.80 2.76 24.43
CA ARG A 3 30.70 4.19 24.04
C ARG A 3 29.66 4.48 22.94
N ALA A 4 29.28 3.47 22.14
CA ALA A 4 28.23 3.61 21.13
C ALA A 4 26.83 3.62 21.76
N LEU A 5 26.63 2.80 22.80
CA LEU A 5 25.38 2.74 23.58
C LEU A 5 25.05 4.03 24.35
N LEU A 6 26.06 4.83 24.71
CA LEU A 6 25.83 6.11 25.39
C LEU A 6 25.46 7.24 24.41
N LEU A 7 25.91 7.17 23.15
CA LEU A 7 25.60 8.17 22.13
C LEU A 7 24.20 7.94 21.53
N SER A 8 23.77 6.69 21.36
CA SER A 8 22.40 6.36 20.93
C SER A 8 21.37 6.76 21.99
N LEU A 9 21.68 6.59 23.28
CA LEU A 9 20.78 6.99 24.38
C LEU A 9 20.60 8.52 24.48
N ILE A 10 21.64 9.31 24.16
CA ILE A 10 21.57 10.78 24.18
C ILE A 10 20.78 11.33 22.98
N ILE A 11 20.84 10.66 21.82
CA ILE A 11 20.06 11.05 20.63
C ILE A 11 18.56 10.77 20.85
N LEU A 12 18.22 9.64 21.50
CA LEU A 12 16.85 9.31 21.95
C LEU A 12 16.29 10.30 22.99
N LEU A 13 17.16 10.88 23.85
CA LEU A 13 16.77 11.88 24.85
C LEU A 13 16.74 13.32 24.32
N SER A 14 17.15 13.55 23.07
CA SER A 14 17.23 14.87 22.44
C SER A 14 16.16 15.15 21.38
N GLN A 15 15.24 14.21 21.16
CA GLN A 15 14.05 14.50 20.37
C GLN A 15 13.18 15.49 21.16
N PRO A 16 12.61 16.52 20.51
CA PRO A 16 11.63 17.36 21.17
C PRO A 16 10.52 16.43 21.66
N PHE A 17 10.31 16.37 22.98
CA PHE A 17 9.11 15.80 23.56
C PHE A 17 7.93 16.66 23.08
N VAL A 18 7.38 16.34 21.90
CA VAL A 18 5.99 16.69 21.63
C VAL A 18 5.22 15.85 22.62
N SER A 19 4.72 16.50 23.68
CA SER A 19 3.85 15.84 24.65
C SER A 19 2.67 15.30 23.88
N ALA A 20 2.52 13.98 23.83
CA ALA A 20 1.28 13.39 23.37
C ALA A 20 0.15 13.80 24.32
N THR A 21 -1.03 13.98 23.76
CA THR A 21 -2.26 14.09 24.54
C THR A 21 -2.71 12.66 24.85
N ASP A 22 -2.61 12.28 26.12
CA ASP A 22 -3.00 10.94 26.58
C ASP A 22 -4.51 10.89 26.82
N ILE A 23 -5.19 9.97 26.14
CA ILE A 23 -6.58 9.59 26.42
C ILE A 23 -6.54 8.38 27.35
N SER A 24 -6.61 8.65 28.66
CA SER A 24 -6.40 7.66 29.72
C SER A 24 -7.67 7.11 30.37
N ASP A 25 -8.82 7.68 30.02
CA ASP A 25 -10.15 7.23 30.43
C ASP A 25 -11.06 7.21 29.19
N ASP A 26 -12.17 6.47 29.28
CA ASP A 26 -13.19 6.49 28.24
C ASP A 26 -13.70 7.92 27.98
N SER A 27 -13.65 8.35 26.73
CA SER A 27 -14.01 9.71 26.32
C SER A 27 -14.68 9.75 24.94
N GLU A 28 -15.47 10.79 24.73
CA GLU A 28 -16.17 11.03 23.46
C GLU A 28 -15.97 12.47 22.99
N GLU A 29 -15.52 12.59 21.74
CA GLU A 29 -15.35 13.81 20.96
C GLU A 29 -16.54 13.93 19.99
N ALA A 30 -17.66 14.49 20.49
CA ALA A 30 -18.92 14.60 19.74
C ALA A 30 -19.14 15.95 19.05
N SER A 31 -18.28 16.93 19.32
CA SER A 31 -18.31 18.23 18.65
C SER A 31 -17.60 18.19 17.30
N SER A 32 -17.76 19.22 16.48
CA SER A 32 -16.87 19.42 15.34
C SER A 32 -15.71 20.32 15.73
N GLY A 33 -14.53 20.12 15.14
CA GLY A 33 -13.37 20.93 15.47
C GLY A 33 -12.11 20.55 14.69
N THR A 34 -10.95 20.91 15.25
CA THR A 34 -9.65 20.54 14.68
C THR A 34 -8.84 19.77 15.71
N LEU A 35 -8.29 18.62 15.31
CA LEU A 35 -7.30 17.88 16.09
C LEU A 35 -5.90 18.15 15.54
N SER A 36 -4.94 18.34 16.44
CA SER A 36 -3.57 18.65 16.04
C SER A 36 -2.54 18.15 17.06
N GLY A 37 -1.43 17.61 16.56
CA GLY A 37 -0.35 17.08 17.38
C GLY A 37 -0.46 15.56 17.58
N ASN A 38 0.15 15.07 18.65
CA ASN A 38 0.21 13.63 18.90
C ASN A 38 -0.83 13.23 19.95
N TYR A 39 -1.52 12.12 19.72
CA TYR A 39 -2.49 11.53 20.63
C TYR A 39 -2.12 10.08 20.94
N THR A 40 -2.35 9.65 22.17
CA THR A 40 -2.16 8.26 22.59
C THR A 40 -3.38 7.79 23.37
N VAL A 41 -4.10 6.80 22.84
CA VAL A 41 -5.18 6.12 23.56
C VAL A 41 -4.55 5.00 24.37
N THR A 42 -4.54 5.15 25.68
CA THR A 42 -3.76 4.25 26.55
C THR A 42 -4.54 2.98 26.87
N ASN A 43 -3.82 1.92 27.26
CA ASN A 43 -4.40 0.63 27.63
C ASN A 43 -5.66 0.74 28.51
N GLY A 44 -6.75 0.09 28.08
CA GLY A 44 -8.02 0.02 28.80
C GLY A 44 -8.96 1.21 28.56
N ALA A 45 -8.52 2.26 27.87
CA ALA A 45 -9.36 3.40 27.51
C ALA A 45 -10.01 3.21 26.12
N THR A 46 -11.18 3.82 25.97
CA THR A 46 -11.89 3.97 24.69
C THR A 46 -12.00 5.43 24.29
N TRP A 47 -11.47 5.79 23.13
CA TRP A 47 -11.67 7.11 22.54
C TRP A 47 -12.67 7.05 21.38
N THR A 48 -13.81 7.71 21.54
CA THR A 48 -14.84 7.79 20.48
C THR A 48 -14.81 9.17 19.83
N VAL A 49 -14.63 9.22 18.50
CA VAL A 49 -14.78 10.42 17.68
C VAL A 49 -16.09 10.30 16.90
N SER A 50 -17.12 10.99 17.37
CA SER A 50 -18.48 10.96 16.80
C SER A 50 -18.88 12.25 16.09
N GLY A 51 -18.15 13.34 16.32
CA GLY A 51 -18.27 14.57 15.55
C GLY A 51 -17.34 14.61 14.33
N ASP A 52 -17.39 15.74 13.62
CA ASP A 52 -16.66 15.94 12.36
C ASP A 52 -15.40 16.79 12.61
N TYR A 53 -14.23 16.19 12.47
CA TYR A 53 -12.95 16.82 12.79
C TYR A 53 -12.06 16.99 11.57
N GLU A 54 -11.55 18.20 11.43
CA GLU A 54 -10.38 18.46 10.59
C GLU A 54 -9.11 18.03 11.33
N ILE A 55 -8.22 17.31 10.64
CA ILE A 55 -6.97 16.79 11.21
C ILE A 55 -5.81 17.57 10.62
N ALA A 56 -5.07 18.26 11.48
CA ALA A 56 -3.90 19.02 11.05
C ALA A 56 -2.82 18.08 10.49
N GLU A 57 -2.06 18.57 9.51
CA GLU A 57 -0.94 17.82 8.93
C GLU A 57 0.06 17.37 10.01
N ASN A 58 0.62 16.17 9.82
CA ASN A 58 1.57 15.51 10.72
C ASN A 58 1.00 15.16 12.11
N THR A 59 -0.31 15.18 12.29
CA THR A 59 -0.96 14.59 13.47
C THR A 59 -0.70 13.09 13.48
N ALA A 60 -0.35 12.54 14.65
CA ALA A 60 -0.13 11.11 14.85
C ALA A 60 -0.98 10.60 15.99
N ILE A 61 -1.72 9.52 15.76
CA ILE A 61 -2.56 8.86 16.76
C ILE A 61 -2.02 7.46 17.00
N VAL A 62 -1.74 7.12 18.25
CA VAL A 62 -1.33 5.76 18.66
C VAL A 62 -2.44 5.16 19.51
N ILE A 63 -2.90 3.96 19.17
CA ILE A 63 -3.85 3.19 19.95
C ILE A 63 -3.07 2.03 20.58
N GLU A 64 -2.79 2.12 21.88
CA GLU A 64 -1.99 1.10 22.57
C GLU A 64 -2.70 -0.26 22.63
N GLU A 65 -1.93 -1.32 22.86
CA GLU A 65 -2.49 -2.65 23.11
C GLU A 65 -3.51 -2.59 24.25
N GLY A 66 -4.69 -3.18 24.05
CA GLY A 66 -5.80 -3.14 25.00
C GLY A 66 -6.61 -1.84 25.03
N ALA A 67 -6.26 -0.83 24.21
CA ALA A 67 -7.06 0.37 24.00
C ALA A 67 -7.99 0.23 22.78
N THR A 68 -9.01 1.07 22.70
CA THR A 68 -9.93 1.12 21.55
C THR A 68 -10.13 2.55 21.07
N MET A 69 -10.10 2.77 19.75
CA MET A 69 -10.58 3.99 19.12
C MET A 69 -11.78 3.66 18.24
N VAL A 70 -12.82 4.49 18.32
CA VAL A 70 -14.03 4.39 17.50
C VAL A 70 -14.21 5.69 16.72
N VAL A 71 -14.26 5.60 15.40
CA VAL A 71 -14.54 6.73 14.50
C VAL A 71 -15.91 6.51 13.87
N SER A 72 -16.87 7.34 14.24
CA SER A 72 -18.25 7.30 13.75
C SER A 72 -18.71 8.59 13.07
N GLY A 73 -18.05 9.72 13.36
CA GLY A 73 -18.14 10.94 12.56
C GLY A 73 -17.07 10.98 11.45
N SER A 74 -16.59 12.16 11.09
CA SER A 74 -15.49 12.32 10.12
C SER A 74 -14.16 12.71 10.77
N MET A 75 -13.07 12.22 10.19
CA MET A 75 -11.70 12.65 10.49
C MET A 75 -10.96 12.94 9.18
N ASP A 76 -10.95 14.20 8.78
CA ASP A 76 -10.53 14.61 7.44
C ASP A 76 -9.29 15.49 7.50
N ALA A 77 -8.26 15.19 6.72
CA ALA A 77 -7.08 16.04 6.65
C ALA A 77 -7.43 17.49 6.27
N VAL A 78 -6.80 18.47 6.92
CA VAL A 78 -6.92 19.91 6.57
C VAL A 78 -6.36 20.21 5.18
N ALA A 79 -5.47 19.36 4.67
CA ALA A 79 -4.84 19.54 3.37
C ALA A 79 -5.91 19.54 2.25
N PRO A 80 -5.96 20.59 1.40
CA PRO A 80 -6.99 20.70 0.38
C PRO A 80 -6.86 19.54 -0.62
N PRO A 81 -7.90 18.74 -0.85
CA PRO A 81 -7.83 17.61 -1.76
C PRO A 81 -7.58 18.06 -3.19
N LYS A 82 -6.97 17.16 -3.96
CA LYS A 82 -6.83 17.25 -5.40
C LYS A 82 -7.68 16.17 -6.06
N LEU A 83 -8.20 16.46 -7.24
CA LEU A 83 -8.90 15.46 -8.05
C LEU A 83 -7.87 14.74 -8.94
N ASN A 84 -7.48 13.54 -8.55
CA ASN A 84 -6.60 12.66 -9.31
C ASN A 84 -7.31 12.16 -10.58
N LEU A 85 -6.55 12.04 -11.67
CA LEU A 85 -7.03 11.54 -12.95
C LEU A 85 -6.31 10.25 -13.32
N ALA A 86 -7.08 9.21 -13.65
CA ALA A 86 -6.56 7.98 -14.24
C ALA A 86 -5.99 8.21 -15.65
N GLY A 87 -5.49 7.15 -16.29
CA GLY A 87 -5.01 7.18 -17.69
C GLY A 87 -6.02 7.81 -18.66
N THR A 88 -7.31 7.55 -18.42
CA THR A 88 -8.41 8.28 -19.03
C THR A 88 -9.43 8.61 -17.94
N ALA A 89 -9.83 9.87 -17.87
CA ALA A 89 -10.77 10.35 -16.88
C ALA A 89 -11.87 11.19 -17.54
N ASN A 90 -13.05 11.15 -16.94
CA ASN A 90 -14.21 11.95 -17.28
C ASN A 90 -14.55 12.80 -16.05
N VAL A 91 -14.28 14.11 -16.13
CA VAL A 91 -14.57 15.04 -15.04
C VAL A 91 -15.91 15.70 -15.33
N LEU A 92 -16.89 15.45 -14.45
CA LEU A 92 -18.18 16.10 -14.41
C LEU A 92 -18.07 17.38 -13.58
N VAL A 93 -18.22 18.51 -14.26
CA VAL A 93 -18.13 19.86 -13.69
C VAL A 93 -19.54 20.41 -13.51
N PRO A 94 -20.02 20.61 -12.26
CA PRO A 94 -21.35 21.19 -12.02
C PRO A 94 -21.33 22.69 -12.30
N VAL A 95 -21.90 23.09 -13.44
CA VAL A 95 -21.90 24.49 -13.88
C VAL A 95 -23.07 25.24 -13.28
N GLY A 96 -24.27 24.68 -13.34
CA GLY A 96 -25.47 25.28 -12.74
C GLY A 96 -26.10 26.42 -13.55
N ASN A 97 -25.99 26.40 -14.89
CA ASN A 97 -26.61 27.36 -15.82
C ASN A 97 -26.19 28.82 -15.55
N LEU A 98 -24.89 29.11 -15.66
CA LEU A 98 -24.30 30.41 -15.34
C LEU A 98 -24.47 31.45 -16.46
N GLY A 99 -24.68 31.00 -17.70
CA GLY A 99 -25.04 31.85 -18.84
C GLY A 99 -24.40 31.43 -20.17
N ASP A 100 -24.97 31.94 -21.26
CA ASP A 100 -24.74 31.50 -22.66
C ASP A 100 -23.27 31.57 -23.16
N SER A 101 -22.38 32.24 -22.43
CA SER A 101 -20.96 32.29 -22.75
C SER A 101 -20.09 32.57 -21.53
N GLY A 102 -18.93 31.93 -21.48
CA GLY A 102 -17.93 32.15 -20.46
C GLY A 102 -16.64 31.36 -20.69
N VAL A 103 -15.81 31.35 -19.64
CA VAL A 103 -14.56 30.58 -19.59
C VAL A 103 -14.68 29.53 -18.49
N LEU A 104 -14.43 28.26 -18.84
CA LEU A 104 -14.08 27.21 -17.88
C LEU A 104 -12.55 27.13 -17.83
N ARG A 105 -11.97 27.46 -16.68
CA ARG A 105 -10.53 27.33 -16.42
C ARG A 105 -10.28 26.14 -15.54
N ILE A 106 -9.44 25.22 -16.00
CA ILE A 106 -8.93 24.11 -15.21
C ILE A 106 -7.58 24.54 -14.64
N ASP A 107 -7.47 24.56 -13.32
CA ASP A 107 -6.21 24.73 -12.61
C ASP A 107 -5.65 23.34 -12.27
N PHE A 108 -4.52 22.98 -12.90
CA PHE A 108 -3.83 21.75 -12.56
C PHE A 108 -3.03 21.95 -11.29
N ALA A 109 -3.02 20.91 -10.46
CA ALA A 109 -2.29 20.93 -9.20
C ALA A 109 -0.78 21.06 -9.36
N ASP A 110 -0.26 20.55 -10.48
CA ASP A 110 1.16 20.56 -10.86
C ASP A 110 1.25 20.88 -12.36
N GLU A 111 2.39 21.45 -12.79
CA GLU A 111 2.61 21.72 -14.22
C GLU A 111 2.58 20.43 -15.04
N ILE A 112 1.79 20.42 -16.11
CA ILE A 112 1.74 19.32 -17.07
C ILE A 112 2.94 19.43 -18.00
N LEU A 113 3.89 18.50 -17.84
CA LEU A 113 5.17 18.45 -18.58
C LEU A 113 5.11 17.48 -19.76
N TYR A 114 4.35 16.40 -19.62
CA TYR A 114 4.07 15.44 -20.69
C TYR A 114 2.69 15.73 -21.25
N GLY A 115 2.59 15.83 -22.58
CA GLY A 115 1.37 16.27 -23.24
C GLY A 115 0.17 15.38 -22.92
N ILE A 116 -0.95 16.01 -22.59
CA ILE A 116 -2.25 15.36 -22.35
C ILE A 116 -3.26 15.79 -23.42
N ASP A 117 -4.28 14.97 -23.63
CA ASP A 117 -5.40 15.32 -24.51
C ASP A 117 -6.59 15.74 -23.65
N ILE A 118 -7.21 16.87 -23.99
CA ILE A 118 -8.38 17.42 -23.29
C ILE A 118 -9.49 17.61 -24.32
N GLU A 119 -10.64 16.99 -24.08
CA GLU A 119 -11.82 17.12 -24.91
C GLU A 119 -13.01 17.66 -24.10
N ILE A 120 -13.59 18.76 -24.59
CA ILE A 120 -14.80 19.39 -24.03
C ILE A 120 -15.75 19.67 -25.19
N ASN A 121 -16.99 19.17 -25.14
CA ASN A 121 -18.01 19.40 -26.17
C ASN A 121 -17.57 19.07 -27.62
N ASN A 122 -16.80 17.98 -27.80
CA ASN A 122 -16.18 17.56 -29.07
C ASN A 122 -15.08 18.50 -29.61
N GLU A 123 -14.62 19.47 -28.81
CA GLU A 123 -13.41 20.24 -29.10
C GLU A 123 -12.23 19.59 -28.39
N THR A 124 -11.27 19.08 -29.17
CA THR A 124 -10.09 18.39 -28.64
C THR A 124 -8.86 19.28 -28.74
N SER A 125 -8.19 19.47 -27.60
CA SER A 125 -6.81 19.94 -27.50
C SER A 125 -5.89 18.73 -27.37
N VAL A 126 -4.90 18.60 -28.26
CA VAL A 126 -3.99 17.45 -28.32
C VAL A 126 -2.61 17.83 -27.81
N ASN A 127 -2.00 16.96 -27.01
CA ASN A 127 -0.63 17.11 -26.50
C ASN A 127 -0.41 18.47 -25.79
N TRP A 128 -1.39 18.84 -24.95
CA TRP A 128 -1.38 20.08 -24.19
C TRP A 128 -0.46 19.98 -22.96
N THR A 129 0.23 21.08 -22.63
CA THR A 129 1.15 21.23 -21.50
C THR A 129 0.95 22.58 -20.83
N GLY A 130 1.19 22.67 -19.52
CA GLY A 130 1.09 23.92 -18.75
C GLY A 130 0.42 23.73 -17.39
N THR A 131 0.11 24.83 -16.72
CA THR A 131 -0.52 24.83 -15.40
C THR A 131 -2.02 25.14 -15.43
N GLN A 132 -2.51 25.78 -16.48
CA GLN A 132 -3.91 26.21 -16.61
C GLN A 132 -4.44 26.01 -18.03
N PHE A 133 -5.58 25.34 -18.15
CA PHE A 133 -6.28 25.16 -19.43
C PHE A 133 -7.58 25.98 -19.45
N ASP A 134 -7.74 26.81 -20.47
CA ASP A 134 -8.94 27.62 -20.68
C ASP A 134 -9.77 27.08 -21.83
N TRP A 135 -11.05 26.81 -21.57
CA TRP A 135 -12.06 26.51 -22.57
C TRP A 135 -13.10 27.63 -22.62
N ASN A 136 -13.41 28.11 -23.82
CA ASN A 136 -14.43 29.13 -24.04
C ASN A 136 -15.68 28.45 -24.61
N GLY A 137 -16.83 28.65 -24.00
CA GLY A 137 -18.07 28.11 -24.52
C GLY A 137 -19.29 28.42 -23.67
N ASP A 138 -20.35 27.65 -23.92
CA ASP A 138 -21.64 27.79 -23.26
C ASP A 138 -21.60 27.28 -21.82
N LEU A 139 -21.97 28.14 -20.87
CA LEU A 139 -22.11 27.79 -19.45
C LEU A 139 -23.59 27.79 -19.01
N ASP A 140 -24.55 27.91 -19.94
CA ASP A 140 -26.00 27.73 -19.71
C ASP A 140 -26.39 26.24 -19.77
N VAL A 141 -25.62 25.43 -19.04
CA VAL A 141 -25.83 23.99 -18.90
C VAL A 141 -25.75 23.61 -17.42
N GLU A 142 -26.37 22.49 -17.07
CA GLU A 142 -26.29 21.97 -15.70
C GLU A 142 -24.88 21.46 -15.39
N ASN A 143 -24.28 20.69 -16.32
CA ASN A 143 -22.96 20.12 -16.16
C ASN A 143 -22.16 20.22 -17.47
N ILE A 144 -20.84 20.34 -17.34
CA ILE A 144 -19.89 20.13 -18.44
C ILE A 144 -19.10 18.87 -18.15
N THR A 145 -18.90 18.07 -19.20
CA THR A 145 -18.04 16.90 -19.15
C THR A 145 -16.70 17.23 -19.80
N VAL A 146 -15.62 17.06 -19.05
CA VAL A 146 -14.24 17.21 -19.52
C VAL A 146 -13.61 15.83 -19.59
N ASN A 147 -13.32 15.34 -20.80
CA ASN A 147 -12.56 14.11 -20.98
C ASN A 147 -11.08 14.44 -21.03
N ILE A 148 -10.27 13.76 -20.21
CA ILE A 148 -8.83 13.96 -20.15
C ILE A 148 -8.15 12.61 -20.34
N THR A 149 -7.24 12.52 -21.31
CA THR A 149 -6.33 11.39 -21.47
C THR A 149 -4.95 11.83 -21.00
N THR A 150 -4.46 11.21 -19.93
CA THR A 150 -3.22 11.60 -19.26
C THR A 150 -2.02 10.84 -19.83
N HIS A 151 -0.82 11.27 -19.46
CA HIS A 151 0.42 10.60 -19.86
C HIS A 151 0.90 9.64 -18.76
N PRO A 152 1.26 8.38 -19.06
CA PRO A 152 1.64 7.38 -18.04
C PRO A 152 2.93 7.68 -17.26
N PHE A 153 3.69 8.71 -17.64
CA PHE A 153 4.93 9.12 -16.96
C PHE A 153 4.74 10.32 -16.05
N GLN A 154 3.50 10.81 -15.90
CA GLN A 154 3.17 11.90 -15.01
C GLN A 154 1.80 11.69 -14.38
N ILE A 155 1.77 11.72 -13.06
CA ILE A 155 0.53 11.81 -12.30
C ILE A 155 -0.11 13.17 -12.60
N THR A 156 -1.39 13.16 -12.97
CA THR A 156 -2.14 14.36 -13.32
C THR A 156 -3.28 14.54 -12.33
N SER A 157 -3.43 15.75 -11.80
CA SER A 157 -4.55 16.08 -10.92
C SER A 157 -4.99 17.54 -11.08
N ILE A 158 -6.28 17.78 -10.80
CA ILE A 158 -6.90 19.10 -10.85
C ILE A 158 -6.98 19.62 -9.42
N SER A 159 -6.54 20.86 -9.18
CA SER A 159 -6.75 21.53 -7.90
C SER A 159 -8.15 22.13 -7.82
N SER A 160 -8.55 22.83 -8.88
CA SER A 160 -9.81 23.56 -8.93
C SER A 160 -10.25 23.83 -10.37
N ILE A 161 -11.52 24.16 -10.53
CA ILE A 161 -12.06 24.71 -11.77
C ILE A 161 -12.71 26.06 -11.50
N THR A 162 -12.35 27.09 -12.26
CA THR A 162 -12.99 28.41 -12.20
C THR A 162 -13.93 28.58 -13.39
N LEU A 163 -15.20 28.86 -13.11
CA LEU A 163 -16.24 29.16 -14.09
C LEU A 163 -16.50 30.67 -14.14
N SER A 164 -16.24 31.30 -15.28
CA SER A 164 -16.39 32.75 -15.47
C SER A 164 -17.40 33.06 -16.58
N ALA A 165 -18.69 33.12 -16.25
CA ALA A 165 -19.72 33.55 -17.20
C ALA A 165 -19.72 35.09 -17.37
N GLN A 166 -20.14 35.55 -18.55
CA GLN A 166 -20.09 36.98 -18.86
C GLN A 166 -21.03 37.79 -17.97
N GLY A 167 -20.49 38.76 -17.23
CA GLY A 167 -21.29 39.66 -16.39
C GLY A 167 -21.71 39.06 -15.04
N THR A 168 -21.24 37.86 -14.70
CA THR A 168 -21.42 37.24 -13.38
C THR A 168 -20.12 37.23 -12.58
N THR A 169 -20.20 36.97 -11.28
CA THR A 169 -19.03 36.69 -10.45
C THR A 169 -18.52 35.29 -10.78
N PRO A 170 -17.19 35.11 -10.99
CA PRO A 170 -16.64 33.78 -11.18
C PRO A 170 -16.96 32.83 -10.02
N VAL A 171 -17.25 31.58 -10.34
CA VAL A 171 -17.48 30.50 -9.38
C VAL A 171 -16.24 29.63 -9.35
N LEU A 172 -15.66 29.44 -8.17
CA LEU A 172 -14.58 28.48 -7.94
C LEU A 172 -15.19 27.16 -7.48
N LEU A 173 -14.80 26.07 -8.13
CA LEU A 173 -15.15 24.70 -7.77
C LEU A 173 -13.87 24.02 -7.27
N GLU A 174 -13.91 23.56 -6.03
CA GLU A 174 -12.85 22.76 -5.43
C GLU A 174 -12.94 21.29 -5.89
N ALA A 175 -11.87 20.52 -5.69
CA ALA A 175 -11.77 19.12 -6.10
C ALA A 175 -12.98 18.25 -5.68
N GLU A 176 -13.44 18.41 -4.45
CA GLU A 176 -14.56 17.65 -3.85
C GLU A 176 -15.91 17.89 -4.53
N GLN A 177 -16.04 19.02 -5.23
CA GLN A 177 -17.26 19.39 -5.93
C GLN A 177 -17.32 18.79 -7.35
N MET A 178 -16.25 18.11 -7.77
CA MET A 178 -16.12 17.45 -9.06
C MET A 178 -16.14 15.93 -8.86
N SER A 179 -16.59 15.22 -9.89
CA SER A 179 -16.68 13.76 -9.85
C SER A 179 -16.58 13.18 -11.26
N GLY A 180 -16.63 11.86 -11.38
CA GLY A 180 -16.80 11.16 -12.65
C GLY A 180 -15.84 9.99 -12.78
N ASN A 181 -15.95 9.27 -13.91
CA ASN A 181 -15.20 8.04 -14.09
C ASN A 181 -13.69 8.30 -14.22
N GLY A 182 -12.86 7.47 -13.60
CA GLY A 182 -11.41 7.64 -13.58
C GLY A 182 -10.95 8.83 -12.74
N THR A 183 -11.78 9.30 -11.81
CA THR A 183 -11.41 10.37 -10.86
C THR A 183 -11.42 9.87 -9.42
N SER A 184 -10.53 10.40 -8.59
CA SER A 184 -10.50 10.12 -7.15
C SER A 184 -9.97 11.34 -6.39
N LEU A 185 -10.44 11.53 -5.15
CA LEU A 185 -9.90 12.55 -4.27
C LEU A 185 -8.64 12.04 -3.59
N VAL A 186 -7.58 12.85 -3.61
CA VAL A 186 -6.29 12.52 -3.02
C VAL A 186 -5.72 13.72 -2.28
N ILE A 187 -4.87 13.46 -1.28
CA ILE A 187 -4.06 14.51 -0.65
C ILE A 187 -2.97 15.04 -1.60
N PRO A 188 -2.60 16.33 -1.49
CA PRO A 188 -1.67 17.00 -2.39
C PRO A 188 -0.36 16.28 -2.71
N ASP A 189 0.30 15.77 -1.68
CA ASP A 189 1.66 15.23 -1.75
C ASP A 189 1.67 13.71 -1.87
N ARG A 190 0.50 13.06 -1.83
CA ARG A 190 0.34 11.59 -1.81
C ARG A 190 1.19 10.88 -0.76
N ASN A 191 1.57 11.62 0.27
CA ASN A 191 2.18 11.12 1.48
C ASN A 191 1.17 11.42 2.57
N ASN A 192 0.68 10.38 3.25
CA ASN A 192 -0.31 10.44 4.32
C ASN A 192 -0.24 11.77 5.09
N ALA A 193 -1.33 12.54 5.11
CA ALA A 193 -1.35 13.86 5.74
C ALA A 193 -1.26 13.75 7.27
N TRP A 194 -1.70 12.63 7.82
CA TRP A 194 -1.64 12.28 9.24
C TRP A 194 -1.63 10.76 9.38
N SER A 195 -1.42 10.22 10.59
CA SER A 195 -1.30 8.77 10.78
C SER A 195 -2.03 8.21 12.00
N ILE A 196 -2.40 6.93 11.88
CA ILE A 196 -2.93 6.09 12.96
C ILE A 196 -2.09 4.82 13.05
N ASP A 197 -1.47 4.59 14.20
CA ASP A 197 -0.78 3.36 14.57
C ASP A 197 -1.63 2.55 15.57
N VAL A 198 -2.11 1.38 15.13
CA VAL A 198 -3.07 0.56 15.85
C VAL A 198 -2.37 -0.66 16.45
N GLN A 199 -2.03 -0.61 17.73
CA GLN A 199 -1.59 -1.77 18.52
C GLN A 199 -2.79 -2.44 19.25
N GLY A 200 -3.83 -1.66 19.56
CA GLY A 200 -5.09 -2.11 20.15
C GLY A 200 -6.18 -2.39 19.12
N SER A 201 -7.31 -1.69 19.23
CA SER A 201 -8.46 -1.83 18.32
C SER A 201 -8.86 -0.49 17.69
N LEU A 202 -9.02 -0.47 16.37
CA LEU A 202 -9.62 0.63 15.61
C LEU A 202 -10.95 0.17 15.01
N ILE A 203 -12.01 0.93 15.24
CA ILE A 203 -13.33 0.69 14.66
C ILE A 203 -13.76 1.94 13.90
N VAL A 204 -13.99 1.82 12.59
CA VAL A 204 -14.43 2.91 11.73
C VAL A 204 -15.80 2.57 11.15
N THR A 205 -16.75 3.46 11.37
CA THR A 205 -18.12 3.42 10.84
C THR A 205 -18.51 4.73 10.15
N GLY A 206 -17.70 5.79 10.33
CA GLY A 206 -17.84 7.08 9.65
C GLY A 206 -16.85 7.22 8.49
N SER A 207 -16.22 8.39 8.36
CA SER A 207 -15.28 8.68 7.28
C SER A 207 -13.89 9.06 7.76
N ILE A 208 -12.88 8.71 6.96
CA ILE A 208 -11.49 9.10 7.16
C ILE A 208 -10.93 9.58 5.83
N PHE A 209 -10.33 10.77 5.82
CA PHE A 209 -9.63 11.33 4.66
C PHE A 209 -8.13 11.59 4.94
N GLY A 210 -7.26 11.04 4.09
CA GLY A 210 -5.83 11.37 4.04
C GLY A 210 -4.95 10.73 5.11
N ALA A 211 -5.44 9.70 5.83
CA ALA A 211 -4.71 9.01 6.88
C ALA A 211 -3.85 7.86 6.37
N GLY A 212 -2.64 7.73 6.91
CA GLY A 212 -1.84 6.51 6.87
C GLY A 212 -2.19 5.62 8.05
N ILE A 213 -2.54 4.36 7.80
CA ILE A 213 -2.99 3.44 8.86
C ILE A 213 -2.08 2.21 8.88
N THR A 214 -1.52 1.93 10.06
CA THR A 214 -0.76 0.71 10.34
C THR A 214 -1.49 -0.07 11.42
N CYS A 215 -1.87 -1.31 11.10
CA CYS A 215 -2.72 -2.16 11.91
C CYS A 215 -2.00 -3.41 12.41
N SER A 216 -1.28 -3.27 13.53
CA SER A 216 -0.69 -4.41 14.26
C SER A 216 -1.72 -5.14 15.14
N GLY A 217 -2.77 -4.45 15.58
CA GLY A 217 -3.84 -4.99 16.40
C GLY A 217 -5.05 -5.45 15.57
N THR A 218 -6.23 -4.92 15.89
CA THR A 218 -7.48 -5.23 15.16
C THR A 218 -8.07 -3.97 14.54
N CYS A 219 -8.33 -3.99 13.24
CA CYS A 219 -9.02 -2.93 12.52
C CYS A 219 -10.36 -3.43 12.00
N THR A 220 -11.42 -2.67 12.23
CA THR A 220 -12.76 -2.98 11.74
C THR A 220 -13.30 -1.78 10.98
N LEU A 221 -13.51 -1.95 9.68
CA LEU A 221 -14.19 -1.00 8.81
C LEU A 221 -15.59 -1.56 8.54
N ASN A 222 -16.63 -0.85 8.99
CA ASN A 222 -18.01 -1.31 8.87
C ASN A 222 -18.91 -0.15 8.47
N GLY A 223 -19.32 -0.11 7.20
CA GLY A 223 -19.98 1.08 6.64
C GLY A 223 -19.03 2.26 6.45
N ALA A 224 -17.71 2.05 6.50
CA ALA A 224 -16.72 3.11 6.51
C ALA A 224 -16.52 3.74 5.12
N GLN A 225 -16.22 5.03 5.09
CA GLN A 225 -15.84 5.78 3.90
C GLN A 225 -14.38 6.22 4.03
N MET A 226 -13.49 5.52 3.35
CA MET A 226 -12.05 5.65 3.45
C MET A 226 -11.53 6.28 2.16
N THR A 227 -11.03 7.52 2.23
CA THR A 227 -10.64 8.27 1.04
C THR A 227 -9.21 8.79 1.17
N SER A 228 -8.39 8.64 0.13
CA SER A 228 -6.96 8.94 0.20
C SER A 228 -6.25 8.25 1.37
N THR A 229 -6.71 7.05 1.69
CA THR A 229 -6.14 6.14 2.67
C THR A 229 -5.76 4.87 1.93
N GLY A 230 -4.56 4.34 2.13
CA GLY A 230 -4.15 3.11 1.45
C GLY A 230 -2.76 3.23 0.84
N PRO A 231 -1.88 2.23 1.00
CA PRO A 231 -2.21 0.92 1.53
C PRO A 231 -2.35 0.97 3.05
N ILE A 232 -3.39 0.32 3.59
CA ILE A 232 -3.49 0.02 5.02
C ILE A 232 -2.59 -1.18 5.28
N GLU A 233 -1.54 -0.98 6.07
CA GLU A 233 -0.57 -2.02 6.40
C GLU A 233 -1.11 -2.86 7.56
N VAL A 234 -1.29 -4.17 7.38
CA VAL A 234 -1.93 -5.05 8.38
C VAL A 234 -0.97 -6.15 8.80
N MET A 235 -0.58 -6.14 10.07
CA MET A 235 0.22 -7.18 10.71
C MET A 235 -0.57 -7.98 11.75
N GLY A 236 -1.77 -7.50 12.14
CA GLY A 236 -2.70 -8.22 13.00
C GLY A 236 -3.91 -8.73 12.23
N SER A 237 -5.03 -8.01 12.33
CA SER A 237 -6.24 -8.38 11.61
C SER A 237 -7.04 -7.17 11.12
N ILE A 238 -7.67 -7.32 9.97
CA ILE A 238 -8.62 -6.35 9.42
C ILE A 238 -9.90 -7.03 8.95
N SER A 239 -11.04 -6.39 9.22
CA SER A 239 -12.34 -6.74 8.66
C SER A 239 -12.93 -5.53 7.95
N VAL A 240 -13.32 -5.70 6.70
CA VAL A 240 -13.90 -4.67 5.84
C VAL A 240 -15.29 -5.12 5.39
N THR A 241 -16.32 -4.45 5.88
CA THR A 241 -17.72 -4.80 5.62
C THR A 241 -18.51 -3.57 5.19
N ASP A 242 -19.26 -3.69 4.10
CA ASP A 242 -20.14 -2.62 3.59
C ASP A 242 -19.41 -1.27 3.44
N SER A 243 -18.11 -1.29 3.14
CA SER A 243 -17.24 -0.10 3.17
C SER A 243 -16.77 0.30 1.78
N THR A 244 -16.31 1.54 1.64
CA THR A 244 -15.76 2.08 0.39
C THR A 244 -14.37 2.62 0.65
N LEU A 245 -13.40 2.16 -0.14
CA LEU A 245 -12.03 2.66 -0.16
C LEU A 245 -11.79 3.34 -1.52
N SER A 246 -11.20 4.53 -1.53
CA SER A 246 -10.96 5.28 -2.77
C SER A 246 -9.75 6.22 -2.66
N GLY A 247 -9.13 6.56 -3.78
CA GLY A 247 -7.98 7.47 -3.84
C GLY A 247 -6.69 6.99 -3.17
N GLY A 248 -6.47 5.67 -3.04
CA GLY A 248 -5.22 5.10 -2.50
C GLY A 248 -3.95 5.65 -3.18
N ILE A 249 -2.83 5.64 -2.45
CA ILE A 249 -1.53 6.10 -2.99
C ILE A 249 -0.78 5.00 -3.75
N SER A 250 -1.11 3.73 -3.50
CA SER A 250 -0.70 2.54 -4.26
C SER A 250 -1.88 1.95 -5.03
N ASP A 251 -1.62 0.94 -5.85
CA ASP A 251 -2.65 0.09 -6.44
C ASP A 251 -3.35 -0.78 -5.39
N GLU A 252 -2.68 -1.18 -4.31
CA GLU A 252 -3.32 -1.92 -3.23
C GLU A 252 -4.01 -1.01 -2.20
N ASP A 253 -5.27 -1.29 -1.89
CA ASP A 253 -5.97 -0.67 -0.76
C ASP A 253 -5.44 -1.16 0.62
N ILE A 254 -5.09 -2.45 0.71
CA ILE A 254 -4.68 -3.12 1.94
C ILE A 254 -3.53 -4.10 1.64
N ILE A 255 -2.47 -4.03 2.44
CA ILE A 255 -1.38 -5.01 2.43
C ILE A 255 -1.44 -5.81 3.73
N VAL A 256 -1.56 -7.13 3.61
CA VAL A 256 -1.61 -8.08 4.72
C VAL A 256 -0.27 -8.79 4.82
N TRP A 257 0.44 -8.61 5.91
CA TRP A 257 1.76 -9.20 6.10
C TRP A 257 1.69 -10.57 6.76
N ASP A 258 2.49 -11.51 6.25
CA ASP A 258 2.71 -12.82 6.85
C ASP A 258 1.39 -13.59 7.08
N ASP A 259 1.11 -13.98 8.33
CA ASP A 259 -0.09 -14.72 8.75
C ASP A 259 -1.23 -13.82 9.26
N ALA A 260 -1.12 -12.50 9.08
CA ALA A 260 -2.19 -11.56 9.37
C ALA A 260 -3.48 -11.91 8.60
N SER A 261 -4.63 -11.54 9.15
CA SER A 261 -5.93 -11.94 8.60
C SER A 261 -6.70 -10.78 7.98
N VAL A 262 -7.32 -11.02 6.84
CA VAL A 262 -8.24 -10.09 6.18
C VAL A 262 -9.60 -10.75 5.94
N THR A 263 -10.67 -10.01 6.20
CA THR A 263 -12.02 -10.34 5.75
C THR A 263 -12.56 -9.19 4.92
N TRP A 264 -13.05 -9.48 3.72
CA TRP A 264 -13.65 -8.50 2.82
C TRP A 264 -15.06 -8.94 2.43
N THR A 265 -16.07 -8.12 2.71
CA THR A 265 -17.48 -8.47 2.47
C THR A 265 -18.27 -7.26 2.00
N ASN A 266 -18.86 -7.36 0.80
CA ASN A 266 -19.74 -6.34 0.22
C ASN A 266 -19.13 -4.91 0.25
N SER A 267 -17.83 -4.83 -0.01
CA SER A 267 -17.08 -3.57 0.00
C SER A 267 -16.51 -3.28 -1.39
N THR A 268 -16.18 -2.02 -1.63
CA THR A 268 -15.64 -1.54 -2.92
C THR A 268 -14.30 -0.86 -2.67
N GLY A 269 -13.27 -1.32 -3.39
CA GLY A 269 -11.94 -0.74 -3.39
C GLY A 269 -11.73 0.36 -4.43
N THR A 270 -10.48 0.81 -4.57
CA THR A 270 -10.08 1.88 -5.51
C THR A 270 -10.26 1.52 -6.99
N GLY A 271 -10.32 0.23 -7.33
CA GLY A 271 -10.31 -0.36 -8.65
C GLY A 271 -8.90 -0.46 -9.24
N GLY A 272 -8.60 -1.55 -9.96
CA GLY A 272 -7.26 -1.75 -10.55
C GLY A 272 -6.97 -3.19 -10.96
N VAL A 273 -5.73 -3.45 -11.37
CA VAL A 273 -5.25 -4.79 -11.79
C VAL A 273 -4.85 -5.66 -10.60
N THR A 274 -4.43 -5.03 -9.49
CA THR A 274 -4.23 -5.64 -8.17
C THR A 274 -5.04 -4.78 -7.22
N ASP A 275 -6.17 -5.23 -6.68
CA ASP A 275 -6.92 -4.32 -5.79
C ASP A 275 -7.99 -4.99 -4.90
N ASN A 276 -8.26 -4.36 -3.77
CA ASN A 276 -8.92 -4.74 -2.52
C ASN A 276 -7.92 -5.13 -1.44
N TRP A 277 -7.12 -6.19 -1.65
CA TRP A 277 -6.03 -6.53 -0.73
C TRP A 277 -5.04 -7.54 -1.33
N VAL A 278 -3.80 -7.50 -0.85
CA VAL A 278 -2.76 -8.51 -1.10
C VAL A 278 -2.25 -9.10 0.20
N ASN A 279 -1.76 -10.33 0.17
CA ASN A 279 -1.05 -10.96 1.27
C ASN A 279 0.39 -11.26 0.86
N ILE A 280 1.33 -10.59 1.54
CA ILE A 280 2.75 -10.62 1.25
C ILE A 280 3.49 -11.18 2.44
N LEU A 281 4.39 -12.13 2.20
CA LEU A 281 5.34 -12.59 3.21
C LEU A 281 6.49 -11.58 3.35
N THR A 282 6.88 -11.23 4.56
CA THR A 282 8.03 -10.35 4.84
C THR A 282 9.34 -10.98 4.39
N THR A 283 9.43 -12.31 4.46
CA THR A 283 10.52 -13.11 3.92
C THR A 283 9.97 -14.38 3.28
N ARG A 284 10.75 -15.03 2.41
CA ARG A 284 10.41 -16.37 1.94
C ARG A 284 11.70 -17.16 1.76
N THR A 285 11.89 -18.13 2.64
CA THR A 285 13.16 -18.86 2.75
C THR A 285 12.94 -20.35 2.89
N ILE A 286 13.90 -21.13 2.41
CA ILE A 286 13.96 -22.58 2.59
C ILE A 286 15.21 -22.95 3.38
N GLY A 287 15.04 -23.70 4.46
CA GLY A 287 16.12 -24.33 5.21
C GLY A 287 16.44 -25.69 4.63
N ILE A 288 17.74 -26.00 4.48
CA ILE A 288 18.20 -27.27 3.90
C ILE A 288 19.25 -27.91 4.80
N GLU A 289 19.21 -29.23 4.96
CA GLU A 289 20.14 -29.94 5.85
C GLU A 289 21.54 -30.13 5.25
N ASN A 290 21.70 -29.91 3.94
CA ASN A 290 22.90 -30.20 3.18
C ASN A 290 23.43 -28.93 2.49
N GLY A 291 24.76 -28.74 2.53
CA GLY A 291 25.42 -27.72 1.71
C GLY A 291 25.44 -28.10 0.22
N TYR A 292 25.71 -27.12 -0.65
CA TYR A 292 25.77 -27.28 -2.11
C TYR A 292 24.43 -27.64 -2.78
N VAL A 293 23.32 -27.31 -2.12
CA VAL A 293 21.99 -27.51 -2.68
C VAL A 293 21.57 -26.29 -3.51
N VAL A 294 20.85 -26.57 -4.60
CA VAL A 294 20.24 -25.58 -5.46
C VAL A 294 18.72 -25.74 -5.41
N PHE A 295 18.01 -24.62 -5.35
CA PHE A 295 16.56 -24.52 -5.44
C PHE A 295 16.15 -23.87 -6.77
N TYR A 296 15.07 -24.40 -7.35
CA TYR A 296 14.35 -23.81 -8.47
C TYR A 296 12.89 -23.61 -8.04
N GLY A 297 12.38 -22.39 -8.15
CA GLY A 297 10.97 -22.07 -7.95
C GLY A 297 10.25 -21.92 -9.29
N TYR A 298 8.98 -22.30 -9.33
CA TYR A 298 8.10 -22.21 -10.50
C TYR A 298 6.76 -21.61 -10.10
N ASP A 299 6.19 -20.79 -10.99
CA ASP A 299 4.90 -20.12 -10.81
C ASP A 299 4.81 -19.35 -9.47
N MET A 300 5.91 -18.70 -9.08
CA MET A 300 6.05 -17.98 -7.82
C MET A 300 5.34 -16.62 -7.86
N GLY A 301 4.59 -16.32 -6.80
CA GLY A 301 4.08 -14.97 -6.56
C GLY A 301 3.00 -14.51 -7.55
N TYR A 302 2.73 -13.20 -7.54
CA TYR A 302 1.69 -12.58 -8.35
C TYR A 302 1.93 -12.75 -9.87
N ASP A 303 3.18 -12.60 -10.31
CA ASP A 303 3.55 -12.70 -11.72
C ASP A 303 3.77 -14.14 -12.21
N SER A 304 3.63 -15.13 -11.34
CA SER A 304 3.87 -16.55 -11.65
C SER A 304 5.25 -16.78 -12.28
N ILE A 305 6.31 -16.20 -11.69
CA ILE A 305 7.65 -16.28 -12.27
C ILE A 305 8.34 -17.61 -11.94
N SER A 306 9.28 -18.01 -12.79
CA SER A 306 10.23 -19.09 -12.48
C SER A 306 11.59 -18.53 -12.14
N THR A 307 12.23 -19.06 -11.10
CA THR A 307 13.52 -18.55 -10.65
C THR A 307 14.66 -19.13 -11.50
N SER A 308 15.77 -18.38 -11.56
CA SER A 308 17.08 -18.99 -11.86
C SER A 308 17.50 -19.92 -10.70
N PRO A 309 18.53 -20.77 -10.86
CA PRO A 309 19.03 -21.58 -9.74
C PRO A 309 19.44 -20.68 -8.56
N LEU A 310 18.79 -20.89 -7.43
CA LEU A 310 19.07 -20.21 -6.17
C LEU A 310 19.85 -21.16 -5.28
N GLY A 311 20.92 -20.69 -4.67
CA GLY A 311 21.76 -21.49 -3.80
C GLY A 311 22.20 -20.64 -2.62
N ASP A 312 22.40 -21.28 -1.49
CA ASP A 312 23.14 -20.65 -0.41
C ASP A 312 24.63 -20.54 -0.80
N ASN A 313 25.31 -19.50 -0.33
CA ASN A 313 26.69 -19.17 -0.67
C ASN A 313 27.64 -20.23 -0.05
N ASN A 314 27.70 -21.40 -0.67
CA ASN A 314 28.38 -22.56 -0.15
C ASN A 314 29.79 -22.65 -0.72
N THR A 315 30.73 -21.93 -0.12
CA THR A 315 32.16 -22.16 -0.36
C THR A 315 32.76 -22.99 0.77
N PHE A 316 33.87 -23.70 0.49
CA PHE A 316 34.65 -24.38 1.53
C PHE A 316 35.49 -23.41 2.38
N GLU A 317 35.47 -22.11 2.06
CA GLU A 317 36.16 -21.09 2.84
C GLU A 317 35.31 -20.73 4.06
N PRO A 318 35.79 -20.94 5.30
CA PRO A 318 34.96 -20.77 6.51
C PRO A 318 34.33 -19.38 6.67
N ALA A 319 34.92 -18.35 6.07
CA ALA A 319 34.40 -16.98 6.08
C ALA A 319 33.22 -16.74 5.13
N ASN A 320 33.01 -17.66 4.18
CA ASN A 320 32.00 -17.63 3.13
C ASN A 320 31.26 -18.99 3.08
N MET A 321 31.18 -19.70 4.21
CA MET A 321 30.26 -20.82 4.35
C MET A 321 28.88 -20.21 4.59
N GLY A 322 27.93 -20.61 3.76
CA GLY A 322 26.54 -20.25 3.91
C GLY A 322 25.91 -20.80 5.20
N ASP A 323 24.68 -20.39 5.48
CA ASP A 323 23.93 -20.78 6.68
C ASP A 323 22.91 -21.91 6.44
N ASN A 324 22.95 -22.51 5.25
CA ASN A 324 21.98 -23.44 4.67
C ASN A 324 20.54 -22.89 4.59
N VAL A 325 20.39 -21.57 4.49
CA VAL A 325 19.12 -20.92 4.22
C VAL A 325 19.18 -20.28 2.84
N ILE A 326 18.23 -20.63 1.96
CA ILE A 326 18.12 -20.02 0.64
C ILE A 326 16.93 -19.07 0.64
N GLU A 327 17.16 -17.81 0.28
CA GLU A 327 16.08 -16.86 -0.02
C GLU A 327 15.49 -17.19 -1.41
N ILE A 328 14.19 -17.48 -1.46
CA ILE A 328 13.53 -18.02 -2.66
C ILE A 328 12.63 -17.01 -3.37
N ALA A 329 12.47 -15.82 -2.81
CA ALA A 329 11.68 -14.73 -3.37
C ALA A 329 12.41 -13.41 -3.11
N LEU A 330 12.88 -12.76 -4.18
CA LEU A 330 13.81 -11.63 -4.08
C LEU A 330 13.10 -10.29 -3.97
N ASP A 331 11.86 -10.21 -4.45
CA ASP A 331 11.04 -9.01 -4.39
C ASP A 331 9.66 -9.30 -3.79
N GLU A 332 8.90 -8.22 -3.59
CA GLU A 332 7.57 -8.26 -3.01
C GLU A 332 6.57 -9.06 -3.85
N ARG A 333 6.70 -9.02 -5.18
CA ARG A 333 5.77 -9.70 -6.09
C ARG A 333 5.94 -11.20 -6.04
N ASP A 334 7.17 -11.67 -5.85
CA ASP A 334 7.49 -13.09 -5.61
C ASP A 334 6.96 -13.60 -4.24
N ARG A 335 6.72 -12.68 -3.30
CA ARG A 335 6.21 -12.96 -1.95
C ARG A 335 4.70 -12.76 -1.81
N MET A 336 4.01 -12.28 -2.85
CA MET A 336 2.56 -12.20 -2.90
C MET A 336 1.93 -13.57 -3.08
N ILE A 337 1.39 -14.14 -2.00
CA ILE A 337 0.87 -15.51 -1.98
C ILE A 337 -0.64 -15.59 -2.21
N ARG A 338 -1.37 -14.51 -1.92
CA ARG A 338 -2.83 -14.37 -2.10
C ARG A 338 -3.19 -12.93 -2.39
N TRP A 339 -4.26 -12.71 -3.13
CA TRP A 339 -4.81 -11.38 -3.35
C TRP A 339 -6.29 -11.48 -3.71
N GLN A 340 -7.01 -10.40 -3.49
CA GLN A 340 -8.30 -10.17 -4.14
C GLN A 340 -8.08 -9.14 -5.25
N ASP A 341 -8.77 -9.29 -6.37
CA ASP A 341 -8.78 -8.27 -7.44
C ASP A 341 -9.97 -7.32 -7.31
N GLY A 342 -9.98 -6.24 -8.10
CA GLY A 342 -11.03 -5.22 -8.05
C GLY A 342 -12.44 -5.73 -8.40
N ASP A 343 -12.55 -6.90 -9.03
CA ASP A 343 -13.84 -7.58 -9.28
C ASP A 343 -14.29 -8.43 -8.07
N GLY A 344 -13.49 -8.49 -7.02
CA GLY A 344 -13.75 -9.23 -5.79
C GLY A 344 -13.37 -10.70 -5.86
N ILE A 345 -12.64 -11.14 -6.90
CA ILE A 345 -12.21 -12.53 -7.05
C ILE A 345 -10.95 -12.75 -6.22
N VAL A 346 -10.97 -13.78 -5.37
CA VAL A 346 -9.81 -14.18 -4.58
C VAL A 346 -8.94 -15.14 -5.39
N HIS A 347 -7.67 -14.81 -5.47
CA HIS A 347 -6.62 -15.60 -6.09
C HIS A 347 -5.64 -16.07 -5.01
N GLU A 348 -5.02 -17.22 -5.26
CA GLU A 348 -3.96 -17.78 -4.46
C GLU A 348 -2.91 -18.33 -5.43
N GLU A 349 -1.64 -18.12 -5.12
CA GLU A 349 -0.55 -18.64 -5.94
C GLU A 349 -0.59 -20.18 -6.02
N SER A 350 -0.06 -20.73 -7.11
CA SER A 350 0.09 -22.18 -7.34
C SER A 350 1.56 -22.60 -7.44
N ALA A 351 2.43 -21.93 -6.70
CA ALA A 351 3.88 -22.09 -6.80
C ALA A 351 4.34 -23.51 -6.46
N SER A 352 5.41 -23.95 -7.12
CA SER A 352 6.08 -25.23 -6.83
C SER A 352 7.60 -25.07 -6.82
N GLY A 353 8.30 -26.07 -6.28
CA GLY A 353 9.74 -26.02 -6.11
C GLY A 353 10.44 -27.34 -6.46
N LEU A 354 11.72 -27.24 -6.82
CA LEU A 354 12.62 -28.36 -7.01
C LEU A 354 13.93 -28.09 -6.27
N VAL A 355 14.30 -29.00 -5.37
CA VAL A 355 15.55 -28.97 -4.64
C VAL A 355 16.49 -30.02 -5.26
N VAL A 356 17.71 -29.63 -5.59
CA VAL A 356 18.70 -30.48 -6.26
C VAL A 356 20.04 -30.46 -5.51
N LEU A 357 20.56 -31.64 -5.20
CA LEU A 357 21.94 -31.83 -4.74
C LEU A 357 22.71 -32.69 -5.75
N SER A 358 23.73 -32.11 -6.38
CA SER A 358 24.64 -32.84 -7.26
C SER A 358 25.92 -33.23 -6.53
N THR A 359 26.24 -34.53 -6.53
CA THR A 359 27.43 -35.07 -5.88
C THR A 359 28.23 -35.96 -6.83
N PRO A 360 29.50 -36.31 -6.51
CA PRO A 360 30.23 -37.32 -7.27
C PRO A 360 29.57 -38.70 -7.33
N TRP A 361 28.62 -38.98 -6.44
CA TRP A 361 27.90 -40.25 -6.35
C TRP A 361 26.54 -40.24 -7.08
N GLY A 362 26.11 -39.09 -7.59
CA GLY A 362 24.83 -38.92 -8.29
C GLY A 362 24.13 -37.60 -7.94
N ASP A 363 23.03 -37.35 -8.65
CA ASP A 363 22.11 -36.23 -8.43
C ASP A 363 20.91 -36.70 -7.60
N TYR A 364 20.54 -35.91 -6.60
CA TYR A 364 19.41 -36.15 -5.72
C TYR A 364 18.43 -34.99 -5.81
N GLU A 365 17.16 -35.30 -6.06
CA GLU A 365 16.12 -34.32 -6.32
C GLU A 365 14.94 -34.50 -5.35
N HIS A 366 14.36 -33.39 -4.91
CA HIS A 366 13.11 -33.36 -4.15
C HIS A 366 12.14 -32.34 -4.74
N GLN A 367 10.96 -32.80 -5.15
CA GLN A 367 9.90 -31.97 -5.70
C GLN A 367 8.95 -31.51 -4.59
N ILE A 368 8.62 -30.22 -4.62
CA ILE A 368 7.67 -29.55 -3.74
C ILE A 368 6.50 -29.12 -4.62
N PRO A 369 5.43 -29.94 -4.74
CA PRO A 369 4.35 -29.67 -5.69
C PRO A 369 3.48 -28.46 -5.30
N ASP A 370 3.43 -28.10 -4.02
CA ASP A 370 2.75 -26.91 -3.50
C ASP A 370 3.72 -26.26 -2.50
N LEU A 371 4.25 -25.09 -2.89
CA LEU A 371 5.22 -24.39 -2.08
C LEU A 371 4.56 -23.83 -0.81
N PRO A 372 5.14 -24.03 0.38
CA PRO A 372 4.58 -23.46 1.58
C PRO A 372 4.44 -21.93 1.49
N LYS A 373 3.28 -21.46 1.94
CA LYS A 373 2.88 -20.04 1.97
C LYS A 373 3.23 -19.41 3.32
N VAL A 374 4.47 -19.61 3.74
CA VAL A 374 5.02 -19.19 5.04
C VAL A 374 6.42 -18.63 4.86
N ASN A 375 6.87 -17.83 5.82
CA ASN A 375 8.15 -17.12 5.76
C ASN A 375 9.37 -18.05 5.68
N HIS A 376 9.26 -19.22 6.29
CA HIS A 376 10.32 -20.21 6.35
C HIS A 376 9.75 -21.62 6.41
N PHE A 377 10.37 -22.54 5.68
CA PHE A 377 10.12 -23.97 5.80
C PHE A 377 11.39 -24.77 5.56
N ASP A 378 11.49 -25.95 6.16
CA ASP A 378 12.64 -26.85 6.00
C ASP A 378 12.35 -27.97 5.00
N VAL A 379 13.38 -28.38 4.27
CA VAL A 379 13.35 -29.55 3.38
C VAL A 379 14.52 -30.49 3.69
N SER A 380 14.19 -31.76 3.85
CA SER A 380 15.16 -32.85 3.96
C SER A 380 15.26 -33.60 2.64
N LEU A 381 16.49 -33.85 2.21
CA LEU A 381 16.79 -34.66 1.03
C LEU A 381 17.11 -36.09 1.47
N ASP A 382 16.46 -37.08 0.85
CA ASP A 382 16.77 -38.49 1.05
C ASP A 382 18.12 -38.83 0.41
N LEU A 383 19.20 -38.74 1.19
CA LEU A 383 20.55 -39.07 0.75
C LEU A 383 20.96 -40.50 1.14
N PRO A 384 21.74 -41.20 0.30
CA PRO A 384 22.26 -42.52 0.65
C PRO A 384 23.27 -42.42 1.79
N SER A 385 23.18 -43.36 2.73
CA SER A 385 24.19 -43.51 3.78
C SER A 385 25.50 -44.04 3.18
N LEU A 386 26.59 -43.31 3.37
CA LEU A 386 27.93 -43.80 3.04
C LEU A 386 28.51 -44.58 4.24
N SER A 387 28.95 -45.81 4.01
CA SER A 387 29.72 -46.59 4.98
C SER A 387 31.19 -46.61 4.58
N PHE A 388 32.06 -46.38 5.55
CA PHE A 388 33.50 -46.53 5.36
C PHE A 388 33.91 -47.97 5.70
N ASP A 389 34.29 -48.74 4.68
CA ASP A 389 34.68 -50.15 4.89
C ASP A 389 36.12 -50.30 5.38
N SER A 390 37.10 -49.71 4.69
CA SER A 390 38.52 -49.83 5.08
C SER A 390 39.41 -48.75 4.46
N LEU A 391 40.45 -48.35 5.18
CA LEU A 391 41.57 -47.58 4.63
C LEU A 391 42.69 -48.55 4.25
N VAL A 392 43.16 -48.50 3.00
CA VAL A 392 44.35 -49.24 2.56
C VAL A 392 45.41 -48.23 2.16
N GLU A 393 46.56 -48.27 2.83
CA GLU A 393 47.73 -47.47 2.49
C GLU A 393 48.38 -48.04 1.21
N SER A 394 48.67 -47.18 0.23
CA SER A 394 49.35 -47.54 -1.02
C SER A 394 50.71 -46.83 -1.07
N ASP A 395 51.78 -47.61 -1.10
CA ASP A 395 53.18 -47.16 -1.20
C ASP A 395 53.60 -46.82 -2.66
N ASP A 396 52.72 -46.17 -3.44
CA ASP A 396 53.01 -45.88 -4.87
C ASP A 396 53.77 -44.56 -5.13
N GLU A 397 54.37 -43.92 -4.12
CA GLU A 397 55.26 -42.75 -4.30
C GLU A 397 56.60 -43.07 -5.02
N ASN A 398 56.83 -44.30 -5.50
CA ASN A 398 58.09 -44.69 -6.13
C ASN A 398 58.04 -44.94 -7.66
N ASN A 399 56.98 -44.56 -8.38
CA ASN A 399 56.93 -44.70 -9.86
C ASN A 399 56.30 -43.50 -10.60
N VAL A 400 56.82 -42.29 -10.39
CA VAL A 400 56.69 -41.17 -11.35
C VAL A 400 58.06 -40.74 -11.84
#